data_AF-T0HL20-F1
#
_entry.id   AF-T0HL20-F1
#
_cell.length_a   1.000
_cell.length_b   1.000
_cell.length_c   1.000
_cell.angle_alpha   90.00
_cell.angle_beta   90.00
_cell.angle_gamma   90.00
#
_symmetry.space_group_name_H-M   'P 1'
#
loop_
_entity.id
_entity.type
_entity.pdbx_description
1 polymer ?
#
loop_
_entity_poly.entity_id
_entity_poly.type
_entity_poly.pdbx_seq_one_letter_code
_entity_poly.pdbx_strand_id
1 'polypeptide(L)'
;MIKIIWLLKRKPGMSKEAFREHYENSHVVLAHKYVGHLLEGYHRNYPIEGWLAPSSKREDGVVEPFEYDYDCITEMRIKDEEAAEEMLRIFNDPVIGKIFVDDEHRFLDRKLVVMLKCDEVNTGTGTGHMAPPKEQLATQSPVLAR
;
A
#
# COMPACT_ATOMS: atom_id res chain seq x y z
N MET A 1 0.39 -4.83 -14.80
CA MET A 1 1.79 -4.83 -14.28
C MET A 1 1.73 -5.39 -12.87
N ILE A 2 2.72 -6.19 -12.44
CA ILE A 2 2.67 -6.80 -11.11
C ILE A 2 3.01 -5.74 -10.06
N LYS A 3 2.08 -5.47 -9.15
CA LYS A 3 2.30 -4.63 -7.98
C LYS A 3 2.09 -5.46 -6.72
N ILE A 4 3.02 -5.37 -5.78
CA ILE A 4 2.85 -5.91 -4.44
C ILE A 4 2.60 -4.74 -3.49
N ILE A 5 1.55 -4.84 -2.67
CA ILE A 5 1.27 -3.92 -1.58
C ILE A 5 1.51 -4.63 -0.26
N TRP A 6 2.25 -4.00 0.63
CA TRP A 6 2.43 -4.42 2.01
C TRP A 6 1.77 -3.43 2.96
N LEU A 7 0.92 -3.94 3.84
CA LEU A 7 0.39 -3.18 4.96
C LEU A 7 1.20 -3.56 6.20
N LEU A 8 2.02 -2.63 6.68
CA LEU A 8 2.98 -2.85 7.75
C LEU A 8 2.46 -2.28 9.06
N LYS A 9 2.48 -3.11 10.11
CA LYS A 9 2.12 -2.73 11.48
C LYS A 9 3.35 -2.83 12.36
N ARG A 10 3.65 -1.79 13.14
CA ARG A 10 4.74 -1.82 14.13
C ARG A 10 4.40 -2.74 15.31
N LYS A 11 5.42 -3.25 15.99
CA LYS A 11 5.23 -4.06 17.21
C LYS A 11 4.53 -3.26 18.32
N PRO A 12 3.76 -3.93 19.20
CA PRO A 12 3.23 -3.31 20.40
C PRO A 12 4.31 -2.62 21.22
N GLY A 13 4.06 -1.39 21.65
CA GLY A 13 4.99 -0.57 22.45
C GLY A 13 6.05 0.19 21.66
N MET A 14 6.15 0.02 20.34
CA MET A 14 7.08 0.79 19.49
C MET A 14 6.44 2.12 19.06
N SER A 15 7.20 3.23 19.07
CA SER A 15 6.71 4.52 18.54
C SER A 15 6.68 4.52 17.01
N LYS A 16 5.95 5.47 16.40
CA LYS A 16 5.88 5.58 14.93
C LYS A 16 7.23 6.02 14.36
N GLU A 17 7.92 6.89 15.09
CA GLU A 17 9.24 7.42 14.76
C GLU A 17 10.28 6.31 14.78
N ALA A 18 10.33 5.51 15.86
CA ALA A 18 11.24 4.38 15.97
C ALA A 18 10.98 3.33 14.88
N PHE A 19 9.69 3.05 14.59
CA PHE A 19 9.30 2.16 13.50
C PHE A 19 9.86 2.65 12.15
N ARG A 20 9.62 3.93 11.81
CA ARG A 20 10.08 4.51 10.55
C ARG A 20 11.60 4.55 10.47
N GLU A 21 12.27 4.91 11.56
CA GLU A 21 13.74 4.93 11.63
C GLU A 21 14.33 3.55 11.34
N HIS A 22 13.81 2.50 12.00
CA HIS A 22 14.28 1.13 11.75
C HIS A 22 13.94 0.67 10.33
N TYR A 23 12.73 0.95 9.86
CA TYR A 23 12.28 0.52 8.54
C TYR A 23 13.11 1.14 7.42
N GLU A 24 13.35 2.46 7.44
CA GLU A 24 14.10 3.15 6.38
C GLU A 24 15.61 2.89 6.46
N ASN A 25 16.19 2.78 7.66
CA ASN A 25 17.65 2.66 7.81
C ASN A 25 18.17 1.22 7.90
N SER A 26 17.29 0.22 8.09
CA SER A 26 17.66 -1.21 8.11
C SER A 26 16.95 -1.97 7.01
N HIS A 27 15.62 -2.13 7.13
CA HIS A 27 14.86 -3.04 6.27
C HIS A 27 14.85 -2.61 4.80
N VAL A 28 14.65 -1.31 4.53
CA VAL A 28 14.69 -0.74 3.18
C VAL A 28 16.07 -0.89 2.55
N VAL A 29 17.15 -0.78 3.34
CA VAL A 29 18.53 -1.02 2.86
C VAL A 29 18.71 -2.48 2.45
N LEU A 30 18.17 -3.42 3.23
CA LEU A 30 18.16 -4.85 2.86
C LEU A 30 17.37 -5.09 1.56
N ALA A 31 16.17 -4.51 1.45
CA ALA A 31 15.35 -4.62 0.25
C ALA A 31 16.09 -4.08 -0.99
N HIS A 32 16.71 -2.89 -0.91
CA HIS A 32 17.52 -2.34 -1.99
C HIS A 32 18.69 -3.25 -2.36
N LYS A 33 19.40 -3.77 -1.37
CA LYS A 33 20.56 -4.63 -1.58
C LYS A 33 20.20 -5.92 -2.32
N TYR A 34 19.13 -6.59 -1.91
CA TYR A 34 18.84 -7.94 -2.39
C TYR A 34 17.85 -7.97 -3.55
N VAL A 35 16.84 -7.09 -3.57
CA VAL A 35 15.76 -7.14 -4.57
C VAL A 35 15.55 -5.84 -5.31
N GLY A 36 16.27 -4.77 -4.97
CA GLY A 36 16.09 -3.44 -5.58
C GLY A 36 16.28 -3.43 -7.11
N HIS A 37 17.13 -4.30 -7.64
CA HIS A 37 17.38 -4.43 -9.08
C HIS A 37 16.23 -5.11 -9.84
N LEU A 38 15.26 -5.71 -9.13
CA LEU A 38 14.07 -6.35 -9.68
C LEU A 38 12.84 -5.41 -9.70
N LEU A 39 12.97 -4.23 -9.10
CA LEU A 39 11.88 -3.28 -8.90
C LEU A 39 11.92 -2.14 -9.92
N GLU A 40 10.76 -1.81 -10.47
CA GLU A 40 10.55 -0.59 -11.26
C GLU A 40 10.11 0.59 -10.38
N GLY A 41 9.62 0.31 -9.17
CA GLY A 41 9.25 1.32 -8.19
C GLY A 41 9.15 0.74 -6.80
N TYR A 42 9.61 1.50 -5.80
CA TYR A 42 9.57 1.11 -4.39
C TYR A 42 9.16 2.29 -3.50
N HIS A 43 7.88 2.37 -3.15
CA HIS A 43 7.30 3.51 -2.44
C HIS A 43 6.86 3.10 -1.03
N ARG A 44 7.14 3.95 -0.04
CA ARG A 44 6.73 3.75 1.36
C ARG A 44 5.84 4.91 1.75
N ASN A 45 4.55 4.64 1.90
CA ASN A 45 3.55 5.66 2.21
C ASN A 45 3.21 5.58 3.69
N TYR A 46 3.56 6.60 4.45
CA TYR A 46 3.27 6.68 5.88
C TYR A 46 1.96 7.43 6.06
N PRO A 47 0.88 6.78 6.53
CA PRO A 47 -0.37 7.48 6.79
C PRO A 47 -0.16 8.58 7.84
N ILE A 48 -0.66 9.76 7.55
CA ILE A 48 -0.62 10.92 8.46
C ILE A 48 -2.01 11.09 9.08
N GLU A 49 -3.05 11.07 8.25
CA GLU A 49 -4.46 11.19 8.62
C GLU A 49 -5.30 10.23 7.77
N GLY A 50 -6.49 9.89 8.24
CA GLY A 50 -7.43 8.99 7.55
C GLY A 50 -8.87 9.46 7.73
N TRP A 51 -9.71 9.22 6.73
CA TRP A 51 -11.11 9.60 6.71
C TRP A 51 -11.96 8.53 6.01
N LEU A 52 -13.23 8.42 6.40
CA LEU A 52 -14.21 7.73 5.58
C LEU A 52 -14.41 8.47 4.25
N ALA A 53 -14.89 7.76 3.23
CA ALA A 53 -15.07 8.35 1.91
C ALA A 53 -15.94 9.63 2.00
N PRO A 54 -15.55 10.75 1.36
CA PRO A 54 -16.36 11.98 1.39
C PRO A 54 -17.77 11.81 0.81
N SER A 55 -17.98 10.80 -0.04
CA SER A 55 -19.31 10.39 -0.52
C SER A 55 -20.19 9.78 0.56
N SER A 56 -19.60 9.34 1.67
CA SER A 56 -20.27 8.81 2.87
C SER A 56 -20.42 9.88 3.96
N LYS A 57 -20.20 11.16 3.64
CA LYS A 57 -20.40 12.26 4.59
C LYS A 57 -21.83 12.26 5.13
N ARG A 58 -21.96 12.74 6.36
CA ARG A 58 -23.25 12.92 7.03
C ARG A 58 -24.04 14.05 6.42
N GLU A 59 -25.31 14.17 6.80
CA GLU A 59 -26.21 15.25 6.37
C GLU A 59 -25.67 16.65 6.72
N ASP A 60 -24.90 16.75 7.81
CA ASP A 60 -24.21 17.98 8.24
C ASP A 60 -22.98 18.33 7.38
N GLY A 61 -22.62 17.47 6.42
CA GLY A 61 -21.50 17.67 5.50
C GLY A 61 -20.13 17.32 6.08
N VAL A 62 -20.06 16.81 7.32
CA VAL A 62 -18.80 16.45 7.98
C VAL A 62 -18.32 15.08 7.49
N VAL A 63 -17.03 15.00 7.17
CA VAL A 63 -16.35 13.74 6.86
C VAL A 63 -15.81 13.14 8.15
N GLU A 64 -16.24 11.91 8.44
CA GLU A 64 -15.83 11.21 9.65
C GLU A 64 -14.35 10.79 9.57
N PRO A 65 -13.51 11.13 10.58
CA PRO A 65 -12.17 10.59 10.70
C PRO A 65 -12.19 9.05 10.74
N PHE A 66 -11.18 8.44 10.14
CA PHE A 66 -11.00 6.99 10.16
C PHE A 66 -9.69 6.66 10.86
N GLU A 67 -9.81 5.92 11.96
CA GLU A 67 -8.67 5.34 12.65
C GLU A 67 -8.14 4.15 11.84
N TYR A 68 -6.87 4.22 11.48
CA TYR A 68 -6.19 3.20 10.71
C TYR A 68 -5.11 2.54 11.56
N ASP A 69 -4.91 1.25 11.33
CA ASP A 69 -3.97 0.47 12.13
C ASP A 69 -2.54 0.47 11.56
N TYR A 70 -2.38 0.58 10.25
CA TYR A 70 -1.08 0.38 9.61
C TYR A 70 -0.19 1.61 9.67
N ASP A 71 1.09 1.39 9.94
CA ASP A 71 2.09 2.43 10.09
C ASP A 71 2.81 2.76 8.76
N CYS A 72 2.80 1.83 7.80
CA CYS A 72 3.26 2.07 6.43
C CYS A 72 2.51 1.22 5.41
N ILE A 73 2.20 1.80 4.25
CA ILE A 73 1.67 1.14 3.07
C ILE A 73 2.77 1.17 2.01
N THR A 74 3.40 0.02 1.80
CA THR A 74 4.54 -0.11 0.91
C THR A 74 4.10 -0.68 -0.43
N GLU A 75 4.58 -0.08 -1.51
CA GLU A 75 4.31 -0.52 -2.88
C GLU A 75 5.62 -0.96 -3.55
N MET A 76 5.61 -2.14 -4.14
CA MET A 76 6.67 -2.65 -5.01
C MET A 76 6.08 -2.91 -6.39
N ARG A 77 6.57 -2.19 -7.41
CA ARG A 77 6.25 -2.46 -8.81
C ARG A 77 7.32 -3.38 -9.37
N ILE A 78 6.88 -4.53 -9.84
CA ILE A 78 7.75 -5.58 -10.37
C ILE A 78 7.51 -5.63 -11.88
N LYS A 79 8.61 -5.64 -12.62
CA LYS A 79 8.62 -5.54 -14.08
C LYS A 79 7.79 -6.63 -14.74
N ASP A 80 8.03 -7.88 -14.38
CA ASP A 80 7.44 -9.07 -14.99
C ASP A 80 7.40 -10.25 -14.00
N GLU A 81 6.81 -11.37 -14.41
CA GLU A 81 6.66 -12.56 -13.55
C GLU A 81 8.02 -13.23 -13.28
N GLU A 82 8.99 -13.16 -14.19
CA GLU A 82 10.35 -13.68 -13.96
C GLU A 82 11.03 -12.94 -12.79
N ALA A 83 10.94 -11.61 -12.76
CA ALA A 83 11.43 -10.82 -11.63
C ALA A 83 10.67 -11.13 -10.33
N ALA A 84 9.37 -11.45 -10.40
CA ALA A 84 8.58 -11.85 -9.24
C ALA A 84 8.99 -13.22 -8.69
N GLU A 85 9.24 -14.19 -9.57
CA GLU A 85 9.75 -15.53 -9.22
C GLU A 85 11.14 -15.43 -8.60
N GLU A 86 12.03 -14.61 -9.16
CA GLU A 86 13.37 -14.40 -8.60
C GLU A 86 13.31 -13.71 -7.23
N MET A 87 12.44 -12.72 -7.06
CA MET A 87 12.21 -12.09 -5.76
C MET A 87 11.73 -13.11 -4.72
N LEU A 88 10.78 -13.99 -5.10
CA LEU A 88 10.30 -15.06 -4.24
C LEU A 88 11.43 -16.05 -3.90
N ARG A 89 12.28 -16.39 -4.87
CA ARG A 89 13.46 -17.24 -4.64
C ARG A 89 14.42 -16.62 -3.63
N ILE A 90 14.70 -15.32 -3.74
CA ILE A 90 15.57 -14.58 -2.82
C ILE A 90 14.98 -14.53 -1.41
N PHE A 91 13.68 -14.28 -1.26
CA PHE A 91 13.04 -14.27 0.06
C PHE A 91 12.94 -15.65 0.70
N ASN A 92 12.88 -16.73 -0.10
CA ASN A 92 12.91 -18.10 0.41
C ASN A 92 14.32 -18.69 0.55
N ASP A 93 15.36 -17.97 0.16
CA ASP A 93 16.73 -18.39 0.40
C ASP A 93 16.97 -18.51 1.91
N PRO A 94 17.54 -19.63 2.41
CA PRO A 94 17.65 -19.88 3.85
C PRO A 94 18.58 -18.90 4.57
N VAL A 95 19.50 -18.24 3.85
CA VAL A 95 20.41 -17.24 4.41
C VAL A 95 19.80 -15.86 4.28
N ILE A 96 19.40 -15.46 3.07
CA ILE A 96 18.88 -14.11 2.81
C ILE A 96 17.50 -13.92 3.46
N GLY A 97 16.59 -14.88 3.29
CA GLY A 97 15.27 -14.87 3.90
C GLY A 97 15.34 -14.77 5.42
N LYS A 98 16.30 -15.48 6.05
CA LYS A 98 16.52 -15.37 7.50
C LYS A 98 16.94 -13.95 7.92
N ILE A 99 17.78 -13.27 7.14
CA ILE A 99 18.17 -11.89 7.43
C ILE A 99 16.94 -10.97 7.45
N PHE A 100 16.05 -11.10 6.45
CA PHE A 100 14.80 -10.35 6.42
C PHE A 100 13.91 -10.70 7.63
N VAL A 101 13.67 -11.97 7.90
CA VAL A 101 12.82 -12.41 9.02
C VAL A 101 13.35 -11.91 10.37
N ASP A 102 14.66 -12.03 10.61
CA ASP A 102 15.30 -11.56 11.84
C ASP A 102 15.17 -10.04 12.00
N ASP A 103 15.25 -9.29 10.90
CA ASP A 103 15.06 -7.84 10.88
C ASP A 103 13.60 -7.47 11.14
N GLU A 104 12.65 -8.09 10.43
CA GLU A 104 11.20 -7.93 10.65
C GLU A 104 10.79 -8.15 12.11
N HIS A 105 11.36 -9.16 12.78
CA HIS A 105 11.08 -9.45 14.19
C HIS A 105 11.43 -8.31 15.15
N ARG A 106 12.26 -7.35 14.73
CA ARG A 106 12.67 -6.21 15.55
C ARG A 106 11.62 -5.09 15.55
N PHE A 107 10.88 -4.92 14.47
CA PHE A 107 10.02 -3.74 14.30
C PHE A 107 8.57 -4.02 13.85
N LEU A 108 8.28 -5.17 13.23
CA LEU A 108 6.93 -5.52 12.74
C LEU A 108 6.16 -6.41 13.72
N ASP A 109 4.86 -6.11 13.88
CA ASP A 109 3.90 -7.12 14.32
C ASP A 109 3.56 -8.02 13.14
N ARG A 110 4.40 -9.04 12.94
CA ARG A 110 4.34 -9.94 11.78
C ARG A 110 3.00 -10.66 11.60
N LYS A 111 2.18 -10.77 12.66
CA LYS A 111 0.84 -11.38 12.57
C LYS A 111 -0.18 -10.46 11.88
N LEU A 112 0.13 -9.17 11.83
CA LEU A 112 -0.72 -8.12 11.26
C LEU A 112 -0.10 -7.51 9.99
N VAL A 113 0.99 -8.09 9.48
CA VAL A 113 1.54 -7.73 8.18
C VAL A 113 0.72 -8.41 7.09
N VAL A 114 0.22 -7.63 6.14
CA VAL A 114 -0.59 -8.13 5.02
C VAL A 114 0.13 -7.86 3.70
N MET A 115 0.19 -8.87 2.84
CA MET A 115 0.70 -8.76 1.48
C MET A 115 -0.45 -8.94 0.48
N LEU A 116 -0.54 -8.06 -0.51
CA LEU A 116 -1.49 -8.13 -1.60
C LEU A 116 -0.73 -8.12 -2.93
N LYS A 117 -0.97 -9.13 -3.78
CA LYS A 117 -0.57 -9.08 -5.20
C LYS A 117 -1.70 -8.40 -5.97
N CYS A 118 -1.37 -7.37 -6.72
CA CYS A 118 -2.29 -6.56 -7.50
C CYS A 118 -1.87 -6.57 -8.97
N ASP A 119 -2.85 -6.62 -9.87
CA ASP A 119 -2.64 -6.19 -11.25
C ASP A 119 -2.91 -4.69 -11.32
N GLU A 120 -1.86 -3.90 -11.47
CA GLU A 120 -1.98 -2.44 -11.54
C GLU A 120 -2.48 -2.01 -12.93
N VAL A 121 -3.61 -1.31 -12.95
CA VAL A 121 -4.14 -0.59 -14.10
C VAL A 121 -3.88 0.91 -13.89
N ASN A 122 -3.07 1.51 -14.76
CA ASN A 122 -2.73 2.93 -14.71
C ASN A 122 -3.13 3.63 -16.01
N THR A 123 -4.16 4.47 -15.95
CA THR A 123 -4.69 5.24 -17.09
C THR A 123 -4.20 6.68 -17.13
N GLY A 124 -3.27 7.07 -16.26
CA GLY A 124 -2.90 8.47 -16.05
C GLY A 124 -4.06 9.31 -15.47
N THR A 125 -4.00 10.64 -15.63
CA THR A 125 -4.98 11.57 -15.04
C THR A 125 -6.19 11.89 -15.94
N GLY A 126 -6.18 11.46 -17.21
CA GLY A 126 -7.28 11.67 -18.16
C GLY A 126 -7.73 13.13 -18.31
N THR A 127 -8.84 13.36 -19.02
CA THR A 127 -9.53 14.67 -19.07
C THR A 127 -11.03 14.57 -18.77
N GLY A 128 -11.54 13.37 -18.49
CA GLY A 128 -12.95 13.14 -18.14
C GLY A 128 -13.95 13.45 -19.25
N HIS A 129 -13.52 13.70 -20.49
CA HIS A 129 -14.36 14.21 -21.59
C HIS A 129 -15.53 13.30 -22.00
N MET A 130 -15.54 12.03 -21.56
CA MET A 130 -16.64 11.08 -21.79
C MET A 130 -17.76 11.18 -20.74
N ALA A 131 -17.56 11.92 -19.65
CA ALA A 131 -18.60 12.15 -18.66
C ALA A 131 -19.64 13.14 -19.22
N PRO A 132 -20.95 12.83 -19.15
CA PRO A 132 -21.99 13.79 -19.54
C PRO A 132 -21.90 15.07 -18.69
N PRO A 133 -22.29 16.23 -19.24
CA PRO A 133 -22.45 17.45 -18.46
C PRO A 133 -23.33 17.23 -17.22
N LYS A 134 -23.03 17.92 -16.13
CA LYS A 134 -23.76 17.80 -14.85
C LYS A 134 -25.27 18.01 -15.02
N GLU A 135 -25.66 18.89 -15.94
CA GLU A 135 -27.05 19.22 -16.27
C GLU A 135 -27.78 18.02 -16.92
N GLN A 136 -27.08 17.23 -17.74
CA GLN A 136 -27.62 16.00 -18.32
C GLN A 136 -27.72 14.88 -17.28
N LEU A 137 -26.80 14.85 -16.31
CA LEU A 137 -26.86 13.91 -15.19
C LEU A 137 -28.02 14.23 -14.23
N ALA A 138 -28.30 15.52 -13.97
CA ALA A 138 -29.36 15.95 -13.07
C ALA A 138 -30.78 15.67 -13.59
N THR A 139 -30.95 15.44 -14.90
CA THR A 139 -32.25 15.14 -15.53
C THR A 139 -32.55 13.64 -15.61
N GLN A 140 -31.57 12.78 -15.31
CA GLN A 140 -31.78 11.35 -15.17
C GLN A 140 -32.29 11.07 -13.75
N SER A 141 -33.61 11.02 -13.58
CA SER A 141 -34.21 10.61 -12.30
C SER A 141 -33.70 9.24 -11.87
N PRO A 142 -33.38 9.02 -10.59
CA PRO A 142 -33.21 7.67 -10.07
C PRO A 142 -34.61 7.04 -10.08
N VAL A 143 -34.86 6.12 -11.00
CA VAL A 143 -35.91 5.12 -10.77
C VAL A 143 -35.41 4.29 -9.59
N LEU A 144 -35.78 4.71 -8.38
CA LEU A 144 -35.74 3.87 -7.18
C LEU A 144 -36.67 2.68 -7.46
N ALA A 145 -36.10 1.60 -8.00
CA ALA A 145 -36.73 0.30 -7.99
C ALA A 145 -36.74 -0.19 -6.54
N ARG A 146 -37.96 -0.44 -6.06
CA ARG A 146 -38.32 -0.96 -4.74
C ARG A 146 -37.75 -2.34 -4.48
#